data_AF-A0A8T4YRA4-F1
#
_entry.id   AF-A0A8T4YRA4-F1
#
_cell.length_a   1.000
_cell.length_b   1.000
_cell.length_c   1.000
_cell.angle_alpha   90.00
_cell.angle_beta   90.00
_cell.angle_gamma   90.00
#
_symmetry.space_group_name_H-M   'P 1'
#
loop_
_entity.id
_entity.type
_entity.pdbx_description
1 polymer ?
#
loop_
_entity_poly.entity_id
_entity_poly.type
_entity_poly.pdbx_seq_one_letter_code
_entity_poly.pdbx_strand_id
1 'polypeptide(L)'
;MKPLYMVELSDRIYVVIGRNRWINPENIKRAEEALGKRVVVTFKGDEKGLLLALYNDEKKFLGIGVLREIDYRRKVIKIFTPVSSGISTVIFGKVKLDENLKEVSPPIIEESVKIP
;
A
#
# COMPACT_ATOMS: atom_id res chain seq x y z
N MET A 1 -9.13 -18.60 4.20
CA MET A 1 -9.19 -17.51 3.19
C MET A 1 -7.85 -17.41 2.49
N LYS A 2 -7.81 -17.25 1.16
CA LYS A 2 -6.55 -17.05 0.41
C LYS A 2 -6.24 -15.55 0.25
N PRO A 3 -5.02 -15.08 0.60
CA PRO A 3 -4.60 -13.69 0.36
C PRO A 3 -4.40 -13.41 -1.13
N LEU A 4 -4.50 -12.14 -1.52
CA LEU A 4 -4.17 -11.70 -2.88
C LEU A 4 -2.66 -11.66 -3.11
N TYR A 5 -1.92 -11.27 -2.08
CA TYR A 5 -0.46 -11.22 -2.09
C TYR A 5 0.06 -11.42 -0.66
N MET A 6 1.23 -12.01 -0.54
CA MET A 6 1.92 -12.19 0.73
C MET A 6 3.43 -12.07 0.49
N VAL A 7 4.11 -11.33 1.37
CA VAL A 7 5.56 -11.27 1.38
C VAL A 7 6.05 -11.33 2.82
N GLU A 8 7.07 -12.15 3.04
CA GLU A 8 7.74 -12.30 4.33
C GLU A 8 9.03 -11.51 4.33
N LEU A 9 9.21 -10.67 5.35
CA LEU A 9 10.43 -9.95 5.66
C LEU A 9 11.09 -10.55 6.92
N SER A 10 12.22 -9.99 7.35
CA SER A 10 12.94 -10.47 8.53
C SER A 10 12.12 -10.35 9.82
N ASP A 11 11.40 -9.25 10.02
CA ASP A 11 10.66 -8.93 11.25
C ASP A 11 9.13 -9.02 11.13
N ARG A 12 8.62 -9.08 9.90
CA ARG A 12 7.17 -8.99 9.63
C ARG A 12 6.74 -9.72 8.36
N ILE A 13 5.46 -10.02 8.28
CA ILE A 13 4.80 -10.58 7.09
C ILE A 13 3.72 -9.60 6.64
N TYR A 14 3.82 -9.13 5.40
CA TYR A 14 2.78 -8.31 4.78
C TYR A 14 1.78 -9.19 4.05
N VAL A 15 0.50 -8.96 4.30
CA VAL A 15 -0.60 -9.70 3.70
C VAL A 15 -1.58 -8.72 3.07
N VAL A 16 -1.84 -8.88 1.78
CA VAL A 16 -2.86 -8.11 1.06
C VAL A 16 -4.12 -8.95 0.90
N ILE A 17 -5.24 -8.41 1.36
CA ILE A 17 -6.55 -9.05 1.32
C ILE A 17 -7.49 -8.27 0.38
N GLY A 18 -8.40 -8.97 -0.29
CA GLY A 18 -9.42 -8.32 -1.11
C GLY A 18 -10.37 -7.45 -0.27
N ARG A 19 -10.94 -6.39 -0.87
CA ARG A 19 -11.92 -5.53 -0.20
C ARG A 19 -13.12 -6.32 0.34
N ASN A 20 -13.77 -5.74 1.36
CA ASN A 20 -14.99 -6.25 1.99
C ASN A 20 -14.86 -7.67 2.58
N ARG A 21 -13.64 -8.06 2.97
CA ARG A 21 -13.41 -9.32 3.68
C ARG A 21 -13.23 -9.05 5.16
N TRP A 22 -14.02 -9.73 5.98
CA TRP A 22 -13.82 -9.71 7.42
C TRP A 22 -12.62 -10.56 7.82
N ILE A 23 -11.82 -10.04 8.74
CA ILE A 23 -10.67 -10.75 9.31
C ILE A 23 -10.83 -10.71 10.82
N ASN A 24 -10.91 -11.89 11.43
CA ASN A 24 -10.93 -11.99 12.88
C ASN A 24 -9.55 -11.61 13.45
N PRO A 25 -9.44 -10.60 14.33
CA PRO A 25 -8.18 -10.22 14.96
C PRO A 25 -7.47 -11.38 15.68
N GLU A 26 -8.23 -12.32 16.26
CA GLU A 26 -7.66 -13.50 16.93
C GLU A 26 -6.91 -14.41 15.96
N ASN A 27 -7.34 -14.49 14.69
CA ASN A 27 -6.62 -15.25 13.68
C ASN A 27 -5.30 -14.59 13.29
N ILE A 28 -5.22 -13.25 13.34
CA ILE A 28 -3.96 -12.52 13.12
C ILE A 28 -3.02 -12.80 14.26
N LYS A 29 -3.49 -12.69 15.51
CA LYS A 29 -2.68 -12.94 16.71
C LYS A 29 -2.11 -14.36 16.73
N ARG A 30 -2.94 -15.38 16.47
CA ARG A 30 -2.49 -16.77 16.39
C ARG A 30 -1.47 -16.99 15.26
N ALA A 31 -1.59 -16.26 14.15
CA ALA A 31 -0.61 -16.30 13.07
C ALA A 31 0.72 -15.66 13.49
N GLU A 32 0.68 -14.52 14.19
CA GLU A 32 1.88 -13.87 14.73
C GLU A 32 2.61 -14.77 15.73
N GLU A 33 1.88 -15.41 16.65
CA GLU A 33 2.41 -16.36 17.63
C GLU A 33 3.07 -17.57 16.95
N ALA A 34 2.40 -18.15 15.95
CA ALA A 34 2.93 -19.31 15.23
C ALA A 34 4.14 -18.99 14.35
N LEU A 35 4.21 -17.77 13.79
CA LEU A 35 5.26 -17.36 12.86
C LEU A 35 6.42 -16.64 13.56
N GLY A 36 6.24 -16.23 14.81
CA GLY A 36 7.22 -15.43 15.56
C GLY A 36 7.48 -14.06 14.92
N LYS A 37 6.55 -13.56 14.09
CA LYS A 37 6.69 -12.33 13.30
C LYS A 37 5.39 -11.55 13.31
N ARG A 38 5.51 -10.22 13.25
CA ARG A 38 4.34 -9.33 13.14
C ARG A 38 3.64 -9.53 11.80
N VAL A 39 2.31 -9.59 11.79
CA VAL A 39 1.51 -9.73 10.57
C VAL A 39 0.83 -8.40 10.29
N VAL A 40 1.21 -7.76 9.18
CA VAL A 40 0.63 -6.49 8.75
C VAL A 40 -0.37 -6.77 7.63
N VAL A 41 -1.64 -6.50 7.89
CA VAL A 41 -2.72 -6.70 6.94
C VAL A 41 -3.12 -5.39 6.29
N THR A 42 -3.29 -5.40 4.97
CA THR A 42 -3.80 -4.26 4.19
C THR A 42 -4.87 -4.73 3.22
N PHE A 43 -5.89 -3.90 2.96
CA PHE A 43 -6.92 -4.21 1.99
C PHE A 43 -6.56 -3.65 0.62
N LYS A 44 -6.90 -4.39 -0.44
CA LYS A 44 -6.73 -3.92 -1.82
C LYS A 44 -7.39 -2.55 -1.97
N GLY A 45 -6.66 -1.59 -2.52
CA GLY A 45 -7.15 -0.24 -2.75
C GLY A 45 -7.01 0.71 -1.56
N ASP A 46 -6.42 0.28 -0.44
CA ASP A 46 -5.95 1.19 0.60
C ASP A 46 -4.82 2.09 0.07
N GLU A 47 -4.09 1.63 -0.94
CA GLU A 47 -3.05 2.39 -1.65
C GLU A 47 -3.58 3.43 -2.64
N LYS A 48 -4.88 3.36 -3.03
CA LYS A 48 -5.47 4.23 -4.06
C LYS A 48 -5.39 5.69 -3.63
N GLY A 49 -4.91 6.56 -4.51
CA GLY A 49 -4.78 8.00 -4.27
C GLY A 49 -3.40 8.42 -3.79
N LEU A 50 -2.48 7.50 -3.50
CA LEU A 50 -1.14 7.85 -3.06
C LEU A 50 -0.38 8.62 -4.17
N LEU A 51 0.26 9.73 -3.79
CA LEU A 51 1.16 10.47 -4.67
C LEU A 51 2.48 9.73 -4.87
N LEU A 52 2.94 9.74 -6.11
CA LEU A 52 4.14 9.08 -6.58
C LEU A 52 5.04 10.09 -7.28
N ALA A 53 6.35 9.96 -7.09
CA ALA A 53 7.33 10.64 -7.94
C ALA A 53 7.88 9.65 -8.99
N LEU A 54 8.04 10.14 -10.22
CA LEU A 54 8.38 9.34 -11.39
C LEU A 54 9.72 9.81 -11.96
N TYR A 55 10.60 8.87 -12.27
CA TYR A 55 11.94 9.14 -12.77
C TYR A 55 12.26 8.28 -14.01
N ASN A 56 13.14 8.80 -14.88
CA ASN A 56 13.72 8.03 -15.97
C ASN A 56 14.90 7.16 -15.48
N ASP A 57 15.45 6.35 -16.37
CA ASP A 57 16.62 5.48 -16.18
C ASP A 57 17.89 6.23 -15.71
N GLU A 58 18.05 7.49 -16.11
CA GLU A 58 19.12 8.38 -15.63
C GLU A 58 18.86 8.98 -14.23
N LYS A 59 17.80 8.55 -13.54
CA LYS A 59 17.34 9.10 -12.25
C LYS A 59 16.96 10.57 -12.30
N LYS A 60 16.61 11.11 -13.48
CA LYS A 60 16.06 12.44 -13.65
C LYS A 60 14.56 12.44 -13.33
N PHE A 61 14.13 13.43 -12.55
CA PHE A 61 12.72 13.61 -12.21
C PHE A 61 11.91 13.97 -13.46
N LEU A 62 10.85 13.18 -13.72
CA LEU A 62 9.94 13.39 -14.84
C LEU A 62 8.67 14.13 -14.42
N GLY A 63 8.21 13.91 -13.18
CA GLY A 63 6.96 14.47 -12.69
C GLY A 63 6.32 13.59 -11.62
N ILE A 64 5.05 13.86 -11.35
CA ILE A 64 4.25 13.14 -10.36
C ILE A 64 3.17 12.27 -11.01
N GLY A 65 2.69 11.30 -10.24
CA GLY A 65 1.54 10.48 -10.59
C GLY A 65 0.72 10.12 -9.37
N VAL A 66 -0.51 9.66 -9.62
CA VAL A 66 -1.42 9.19 -8.58
C VAL A 66 -1.65 7.70 -8.76
N LEU A 67 -1.40 6.91 -7.72
CA LEU A 67 -1.66 5.49 -7.71
C LEU A 67 -3.16 5.22 -7.83
N ARG A 68 -3.60 4.55 -8.90
CA ARG A 68 -5.02 4.20 -9.09
C ARG A 68 -5.33 2.78 -8.68
N GLU A 69 -4.45 1.84 -8.98
CA GLU A 69 -4.66 0.41 -8.68
C GLU A 69 -3.34 -0.36 -8.68
N ILE A 70 -3.24 -1.37 -7.81
CA ILE A 70 -2.27 -2.46 -7.94
C ILE A 70 -3.04 -3.75 -8.30
N ASP A 71 -2.72 -4.30 -9.47
CA ASP A 71 -3.13 -5.66 -9.81
C ASP A 71 -2.07 -6.64 -9.29
N TYR A 72 -2.30 -7.14 -8.08
CA TYR A 72 -1.42 -8.09 -7.41
C TYR A 72 -1.25 -9.43 -8.13
N ARG A 73 -2.20 -9.83 -8.99
CA ARG A 73 -2.10 -11.08 -9.76
C ARG A 73 -1.20 -10.89 -10.98
N ARG A 74 -1.39 -9.78 -11.71
CA ARG A 74 -0.61 -9.45 -12.91
C ARG A 74 0.72 -8.77 -12.58
N LYS A 75 0.93 -8.36 -11.32
CA LYS A 75 2.06 -7.55 -10.86
C LYS A 75 2.18 -6.23 -11.63
N VAL A 76 1.05 -5.58 -11.88
CA VAL A 76 0.95 -4.32 -12.64
C VAL A 76 0.43 -3.21 -11.75
N ILE A 77 1.00 -2.02 -11.89
CA ILE A 77 0.56 -0.81 -11.20
C ILE A 77 -0.06 0.14 -12.23
N LYS A 78 -1.24 0.68 -11.92
CA LYS A 78 -1.91 1.70 -12.74
C LYS A 78 -1.68 3.07 -12.10
N ILE A 79 -1.02 3.96 -12.86
CA ILE A 79 -0.68 5.32 -12.43
C ILE A 79 -1.42 6.32 -13.32
N PHE A 80 -2.07 7.32 -12.71
CA PHE A 80 -2.62 8.47 -13.42
C PHE A 80 -1.57 9.59 -13.40
N THR A 81 -1.06 9.98 -14.57
CA THR A 81 0.03 10.95 -14.68
C THR A 81 -0.01 11.66 -16.04
N PRO A 82 0.44 12.92 -16.13
CA PRO A 82 0.70 13.59 -17.41
C PRO A 82 2.02 13.16 -18.07
N VAL A 83 2.87 12.39 -17.37
CA VAL A 83 4.15 11.91 -17.91
C VAL A 83 3.89 10.91 -19.03
N SER A 84 4.35 11.23 -20.24
CA SER A 84 4.22 10.39 -21.44
C SER A 84 5.52 9.69 -21.85
N SER A 85 6.65 10.04 -21.23
CA SER A 85 7.95 9.42 -21.45
C SER A 85 8.11 8.11 -20.65
N GLY A 86 9.17 7.36 -20.94
CA GLY A 86 9.48 6.12 -20.25
C GLY A 86 9.80 6.35 -18.76
N ILE A 87 9.04 5.68 -17.89
CA ILE A 87 9.24 5.68 -16.43
C ILE A 87 10.06 4.43 -16.08
N SER A 88 11.20 4.61 -15.42
CA SER A 88 12.04 3.49 -14.93
C SER A 88 11.89 3.25 -13.43
N THR A 89 11.61 4.32 -12.66
CA THR A 89 11.59 4.30 -11.20
C THR A 89 10.37 5.06 -10.69
N VAL A 90 9.71 4.45 -9.70
CA VAL A 90 8.54 5.01 -9.01
C VAL A 90 8.85 5.10 -7.52
N ILE A 91 8.78 6.30 -6.96
CA ILE A 91 8.95 6.55 -5.52
C ILE A 91 7.58 6.79 -4.90
N PHE A 92 7.26 6.05 -3.84
CA PHE A 92 5.99 6.15 -3.12
C PHE A 92 6.08 7.28 -2.07
N GLY A 93 5.17 8.24 -2.15
CA GLY A 93 5.06 9.33 -1.18
C GLY A 93 4.25 8.95 0.06
N LYS A 94 3.94 9.96 0.89
CA LYS A 94 3.06 9.84 2.06
C LYS A 94 1.72 10.54 1.91
N VAL A 95 1.61 11.46 0.94
CA VAL A 95 0.40 12.23 0.67
C VAL A 95 -0.58 11.38 -0.13
N LYS A 96 -1.85 11.42 0.25
CA LYS A 96 -2.94 10.71 -0.41
C LYS A 96 -3.99 11.70 -0.90
N LEU A 97 -4.52 11.45 -2.09
CA LEU A 97 -5.53 12.29 -2.73
C LEU A 97 -6.87 11.55 -2.83
N ASP A 98 -7.96 12.32 -2.77
CA ASP A 98 -9.29 11.85 -3.10
C ASP A 98 -9.50 11.72 -4.63
N GLU A 99 -10.73 11.42 -5.03
CA GLU A 99 -11.08 11.27 -6.45
C GLU A 99 -11.03 12.59 -7.23
N ASN A 100 -11.15 13.72 -6.54
CA ASN A 100 -11.08 15.08 -7.08
C ASN A 100 -9.65 15.66 -7.00
N LEU A 101 -8.65 14.84 -6.68
CA LEU A 101 -7.24 15.22 -6.53
C LEU A 101 -6.97 16.21 -5.38
N LYS A 102 -7.84 16.25 -4.38
CA LYS A 102 -7.62 17.00 -3.14
C LYS A 102 -6.90 16.13 -2.14
N GLU A 103 -5.95 16.71 -1.42
CA GLU A 103 -5.27 16.02 -0.33
C GLU A 103 -6.28 15.60 0.75
N VAL A 104 -6.19 14.33 1.15
CA VAL A 104 -6.91 13.82 2.31
C VAL A 104 -5.92 13.71 3.45
N SER A 105 -6.26 14.30 4.59
CA SER A 105 -5.53 14.03 5.81
C SER A 105 -5.53 12.52 6.04
N PRO A 106 -4.38 11.91 6.36
CA PRO A 106 -4.37 10.52 6.78
C PRO A 106 -5.36 10.36 7.94
N PRO A 107 -6.08 9.23 8.05
CA PRO A 107 -6.86 8.96 9.24
C PRO A 107 -5.93 9.16 10.45
N ILE A 108 -6.39 9.92 11.44
CA ILE A 108 -5.73 10.00 12.73
C ILE A 108 -5.71 8.57 13.24
N ILE A 109 -4.57 7.90 13.09
CA ILE A 109 -4.32 6.66 13.80
C ILE A 109 -4.08 7.16 15.21
N GLU A 110 -5.10 7.10 16.08
CA GLU A 110 -4.86 7.16 17.51
C GLU A 110 -3.76 6.13 17.79
N GLU A 111 -2.55 6.62 18.07
CA GLU A 111 -1.52 5.82 18.68
C GLU A 111 -2.19 5.17 19.88
N SER A 112 -2.42 3.87 19.78
CA SER A 112 -2.68 2.92 20.85
C SER A 112 -2.84 3.62 22.19
N VAL A 113 -4.09 3.78 22.62
CA VAL A 113 -4.44 3.98 24.03
C VAL A 113 -3.49 3.11 24.83
N LYS A 114 -2.53 3.75 25.52
CA LYS A 114 -1.79 3.10 26.59
C LYS A 114 -2.84 2.74 27.63
N ILE A 115 -3.27 1.50 27.61
CA ILE A 115 -4.01 0.91 28.72
C ILE A 115 -2.99 0.85 29.88
N PRO A 116 -3.32 1.38 31.06
CA PRO A 116 -2.41 1.40 32.21
C PRO A 116 -1.99 0.00 32.66
#